data_AF-Q07G67-F1
#
_entry.id   AF-Q07G67-F1
#
_cell.length_a   1.000
_cell.length_b   1.000
_cell.length_c   1.000
_cell.angle_alpha   90.00
_cell.angle_beta   90.00
_cell.angle_gamma   90.00
#
_symmetry.space_group_name_H-M   'P 1'
#
loop_
_entity.id
_entity.type
_entity.pdbx_description
1 polymer ?
#
loop_
_entity_poly.entity_id
_entity_poly.type
_entity_poly.pdbx_seq_one_letter_code
_entity_poly.pdbx_strand_id
1 'polypeptide(L)'
;MSSRVCKNCGCTDIDVDAARGDAVCTGCGSVLEDNIIVSEVQFVEGAGGISSAVGQFVSSECSGKTPSLGEGFYTSVGKESRAQTLQNGKRQIHNLGVQLQLNKHCLDTAFNFFKMAVSKHLTRGRKMTHVIAACLYLVCRTEGTPHMLLDLSDLLQVNVYVLGKTFLLLARELCINAPAIDPCLYIPRFAHLLEFGDKNHEVSMTALRLVQRMKRDWMHTGRRPSGLCGAALLVASRMHDFRRTIKEVIRVVKVCESTLRKRLTEFEDTPTSQLTIDEFMKIDLEQECDPPSFTAGQRKVKIQQLEQELAKKLDEVEGEISSYQDEIENELESSRPKPKGIYASYAKNGSEDNTSSILAEEDDDEDLEAAANHLNKDFYSELANDTSKGICYEHTVKPLPIESLLGPLPTAASLGITDSIKECIAINEQEKSDNAGDGELDLNGIDDNEIDRYILNEKEA
;
A
#
# COMPACT_ATOMS: atom_id res chain seq x y z
N MET A 1 23.84 -50.96 -18.54
CA MET A 1 23.52 -50.92 -19.98
C MET A 1 24.69 -51.49 -20.74
N SER A 2 24.49 -52.56 -21.49
CA SER A 2 25.51 -53.15 -22.36
C SER A 2 25.87 -52.20 -23.50
N SER A 3 27.08 -52.34 -24.04
CA SER A 3 27.49 -51.62 -25.25
C SER A 3 26.63 -52.04 -26.45
N ARG A 4 25.97 -51.08 -27.12
CA ARG A 4 25.15 -51.30 -28.33
C ARG A 4 26.00 -51.57 -29.58
N VAL A 5 26.86 -52.58 -29.51
CA VAL A 5 27.79 -52.98 -30.57
C VAL A 5 27.85 -54.50 -30.58
N CYS A 6 27.59 -55.12 -31.73
CA CYS A 6 27.68 -56.55 -31.87
C CYS A 6 29.15 -57.02 -31.73
N LYS A 7 29.38 -57.94 -30.78
CA LYS A 7 30.71 -58.53 -30.51
C LYS A 7 31.32 -59.30 -31.70
N ASN A 8 30.48 -59.74 -32.65
CA ASN A 8 30.88 -60.66 -33.72
C ASN A 8 31.07 -59.98 -35.09
N CYS A 9 30.49 -58.79 -35.31
CA CYS A 9 30.62 -58.05 -36.59
C CYS A 9 30.88 -56.53 -36.42
N GLY A 10 30.81 -55.98 -35.20
CA GLY A 10 31.00 -54.56 -34.95
C GLY A 10 29.81 -53.65 -35.31
N CYS A 11 28.73 -54.17 -35.91
CA CYS A 11 27.55 -53.38 -36.24
C CYS A 11 26.85 -52.83 -34.98
N THR A 12 26.38 -51.59 -35.07
CA THR A 12 25.57 -50.91 -34.04
C THR A 12 24.07 -51.19 -34.17
N ASP A 13 23.64 -51.66 -35.33
CA ASP A 13 22.23 -51.91 -35.64
C ASP A 13 21.82 -53.26 -35.03
N ILE A 14 20.89 -53.16 -34.09
CA ILE A 14 20.37 -54.24 -33.26
C ILE A 14 18.86 -54.10 -33.28
N ASP A 15 18.18 -55.11 -33.82
CA ASP A 15 16.74 -55.23 -33.74
C ASP A 15 16.35 -55.82 -32.37
N VAL A 16 15.20 -55.41 -31.84
CA VAL A 16 14.76 -55.72 -30.48
C VAL A 16 13.30 -56.17 -30.53
N ASP A 17 13.10 -57.49 -30.62
CA ASP A 17 11.76 -58.09 -30.62
C ASP A 17 11.26 -58.22 -29.19
N ALA A 18 10.44 -57.26 -28.74
CA ALA A 18 9.83 -57.25 -27.42
C ALA A 18 8.80 -58.38 -27.20
N ALA A 19 8.29 -59.02 -28.25
CA ALA A 19 7.36 -60.14 -28.16
C ALA A 19 8.06 -61.50 -27.99
N ARG A 20 9.32 -61.61 -28.45
CA ARG A 20 10.22 -62.75 -28.14
C ARG A 20 11.07 -62.50 -26.89
N GLY A 21 11.43 -61.25 -26.64
CA GLY A 21 12.36 -60.85 -25.59
C GLY A 21 13.84 -60.91 -26.01
N ASP A 22 14.16 -60.84 -27.30
CA ASP A 22 15.52 -61.07 -27.82
C ASP A 22 16.08 -59.86 -28.59
N ALA A 23 17.37 -59.57 -28.42
CA ALA A 23 18.10 -58.53 -29.15
C ALA A 23 19.01 -59.14 -30.21
N VAL A 24 18.72 -58.92 -31.50
CA VAL A 24 19.42 -59.58 -32.63
C VAL A 24 20.16 -58.55 -33.48
N CYS A 25 21.44 -58.77 -33.76
CA CYS A 25 22.18 -57.89 -34.67
C CYS A 25 21.76 -58.12 -36.13
N THR A 26 21.27 -57.07 -36.80
CA THR A 26 20.76 -57.13 -38.18
C THR A 26 21.84 -57.49 -39.20
N GLY A 27 23.11 -57.13 -38.94
CA GLY A 27 24.23 -57.35 -39.85
C GLY A 27 24.79 -58.78 -39.88
N CYS A 28 24.51 -59.61 -38.86
CA CYS A 28 25.05 -60.98 -38.79
C CYS A 28 24.14 -62.04 -38.16
N GLY A 29 22.94 -61.67 -37.69
CA GLY A 29 21.98 -62.59 -37.08
C GLY A 29 22.34 -63.10 -35.68
N SER A 30 23.42 -62.61 -35.05
CA SER A 30 23.77 -63.00 -33.69
C SER A 30 22.81 -62.38 -32.67
N VAL A 31 22.20 -63.22 -31.81
CA VAL A 31 21.53 -62.74 -30.60
C VAL A 31 22.58 -62.21 -29.62
N LEU A 32 22.26 -61.10 -28.93
CA LEU A 32 23.17 -60.36 -28.06
C LEU A 32 22.72 -60.38 -26.60
N GLU A 33 21.42 -60.34 -26.36
CA GLU A 33 20.76 -60.49 -25.06
C GLU A 33 19.46 -61.28 -25.27
N ASP A 34 19.31 -62.39 -24.54
CA ASP A 34 18.11 -63.23 -24.50
C ASP A 34 17.31 -62.88 -23.23
N ASN A 35 15.97 -62.85 -23.28
CA ASN A 35 15.09 -62.46 -22.16
C ASN A 35 15.33 -61.02 -21.66
N ILE A 36 15.26 -60.05 -22.57
CA ILE A 36 15.29 -58.61 -22.29
C ILE A 36 14.26 -58.23 -21.22
N ILE A 37 14.70 -57.48 -20.21
CA ILE A 37 13.82 -56.88 -19.20
C ILE A 37 13.05 -55.71 -19.85
N VAL A 38 11.86 -55.99 -20.36
CA VAL A 38 10.95 -54.99 -20.94
C VAL A 38 10.49 -54.02 -19.84
N SER A 39 10.35 -52.73 -20.16
CA SER A 39 9.87 -51.68 -19.24
C SER A 39 8.35 -51.61 -19.09
N GLU A 40 7.61 -52.58 -19.64
CA GLU A 40 6.16 -52.65 -19.61
C GLU A 40 5.66 -53.45 -18.39
N VAL A 41 4.46 -53.11 -17.91
CA VAL A 41 3.88 -53.77 -16.74
C VAL A 41 3.21 -55.07 -17.17
N GLN A 42 3.88 -56.19 -16.94
CA GLN A 42 3.29 -57.51 -17.13
C GLN A 42 2.18 -57.76 -16.09
N PHE A 43 1.08 -58.39 -16.52
CA PHE A 43 0.01 -58.86 -15.65
C PHE A 43 -0.06 -60.39 -15.69
N VAL A 44 -0.31 -61.01 -14.53
CA VAL A 44 -0.52 -62.46 -14.38
C VAL A 44 -1.91 -62.69 -13.81
N GLU A 45 -2.66 -63.59 -14.43
CA GLU A 45 -3.99 -63.97 -13.97
C GLU A 45 -3.88 -65.03 -12.86
N GLY A 46 -4.33 -64.67 -11.65
CA GLY A 46 -4.47 -65.62 -10.55
C GLY A 46 -5.63 -66.61 -10.80
N ALA A 47 -5.63 -67.72 -10.06
CA ALA A 47 -6.56 -68.85 -10.21
C ALA A 47 -8.07 -68.56 -9.94
N GLY A 48 -8.46 -67.29 -9.86
CA GLY A 48 -9.84 -66.81 -9.78
C GLY A 48 -10.20 -65.76 -10.84
N GLY A 49 -9.40 -65.61 -11.91
CA GLY A 49 -9.63 -64.62 -12.96
C GLY A 49 -9.25 -63.18 -12.56
N ILE A 50 -8.43 -63.02 -11.52
CA ILE A 50 -7.94 -61.73 -11.04
C ILE A 50 -6.55 -61.47 -11.65
N SER A 51 -6.46 -60.53 -12.59
CA SER A 51 -5.19 -60.09 -13.18
C SER A 51 -4.43 -59.19 -12.20
N SER A 52 -3.29 -59.64 -11.69
CA SER A 52 -2.40 -58.84 -10.83
C SER A 52 -1.14 -58.41 -11.59
N ALA A 53 -0.67 -57.19 -11.34
CA ALA A 53 0.58 -56.70 -11.93
C ALA A 53 1.79 -57.42 -11.30
N VAL A 54 2.77 -57.80 -12.12
CA VAL A 54 3.99 -58.48 -11.66
C VAL A 54 4.92 -57.46 -11.01
N GLY A 55 5.15 -57.62 -9.71
CA GLY A 55 6.05 -56.77 -8.92
C GLY A 55 5.35 -55.63 -8.16
N GLN A 56 6.12 -54.94 -7.31
CA GLN A 56 5.63 -53.84 -6.47
C GLN A 56 6.21 -52.51 -6.98
N PHE A 57 5.37 -51.49 -7.16
CA PHE A 57 5.85 -50.16 -7.54
C PHE A 57 6.64 -49.53 -6.38
N VAL A 58 7.94 -49.27 -6.61
CA VAL A 58 8.82 -48.57 -5.66
C VAL A 58 9.12 -47.18 -6.21
N SER A 59 8.71 -46.14 -5.48
CA SER A 59 9.01 -44.76 -5.85
C SER A 59 10.47 -44.41 -5.56
N SER A 60 11.13 -43.71 -6.49
CA SER A 60 12.53 -43.28 -6.31
C SER A 60 12.74 -42.29 -5.15
N GLU A 61 11.68 -41.65 -4.64
CA GLU A 61 11.76 -40.80 -3.43
C GLU A 61 11.59 -41.60 -2.12
N CYS A 62 11.23 -42.89 -2.18
CA CYS A 62 10.87 -43.69 -1.01
C CYS A 62 12.05 -44.49 -0.47
N SER A 63 12.70 -43.98 0.58
CA SER A 63 13.85 -44.61 1.24
C SER A 63 13.45 -45.72 2.23
N GLY A 64 12.45 -46.54 1.88
CA GLY A 64 11.86 -47.53 2.78
C GLY A 64 11.28 -48.75 2.05
N LYS A 65 11.77 -49.94 2.40
CA LYS A 65 11.17 -51.21 1.98
C LYS A 65 10.07 -51.60 2.96
N THR A 66 8.81 -51.45 2.59
CA THR A 66 7.67 -52.03 3.32
C THR A 66 7.03 -53.15 2.48
N PRO A 67 7.10 -54.42 2.93
CA PRO A 67 6.38 -55.51 2.26
C PRO A 67 4.89 -55.42 2.63
N SER A 68 4.03 -55.25 1.62
CA SER A 68 2.57 -55.31 1.81
C SER A 68 2.11 -56.77 1.79
N LEU A 69 2.39 -57.51 2.87
CA LEU A 69 1.90 -58.89 3.04
C LEU A 69 0.48 -58.88 3.62
N GLY A 70 -0.46 -59.52 2.92
CA GLY A 70 -1.81 -59.78 3.42
C GLY A 70 -2.91 -58.96 2.74
N GLU A 71 -3.92 -59.68 2.25
CA GLU A 71 -5.13 -59.11 1.67
C GLU A 71 -6.13 -58.72 2.79
N GLY A 72 -6.90 -57.64 2.61
CA GLY A 72 -8.13 -57.42 3.39
C GLY A 72 -8.14 -56.47 4.59
N PHE A 73 -7.29 -55.42 4.67
CA PHE A 73 -7.49 -54.35 5.67
C PHE A 73 -7.45 -52.93 5.09
N TYR A 74 -8.63 -52.36 4.84
CA TYR A 74 -8.84 -51.07 4.15
C TYR A 74 -8.71 -49.83 5.06
N THR A 75 -7.59 -49.70 5.80
CA THR A 75 -7.39 -48.54 6.68
C THR A 75 -5.96 -48.01 6.65
N SER A 76 -5.70 -47.06 5.73
CA SER A 76 -4.77 -45.89 5.78
C SER A 76 -3.33 -45.96 6.34
N VAL A 77 -2.91 -47.00 7.07
CA VAL A 77 -1.63 -47.10 7.79
C VAL A 77 -0.53 -47.58 6.83
N GLY A 78 0.01 -46.64 6.05
CA GLY A 78 1.05 -46.95 5.05
C GLY A 78 1.26 -45.86 4.00
N LYS A 79 0.35 -44.88 3.87
CA LYS A 79 0.66 -43.67 3.11
C LYS A 79 1.70 -42.84 3.88
N GLU A 80 2.89 -42.72 3.31
CA GLU A 80 3.94 -41.83 3.81
C GLU A 80 3.37 -40.41 4.05
N SER A 81 3.68 -39.81 5.20
CA SER A 81 3.13 -38.51 5.60
C SER A 81 3.41 -37.40 4.57
N ARG A 82 4.57 -37.46 3.90
CA ARG A 82 4.93 -36.63 2.74
C ARG A 82 3.97 -36.85 1.56
N ALA A 83 3.71 -38.10 1.17
CA ALA A 83 2.80 -38.44 0.07
C ALA A 83 1.35 -38.01 0.36
N GLN A 84 0.87 -38.18 1.59
CA GLN A 84 -0.45 -37.67 2.02
C GLN A 84 -0.50 -36.14 1.98
N THR A 85 0.55 -35.45 2.41
CA THR A 85 0.67 -33.98 2.33
C THR A 85 0.63 -33.49 0.89
N LEU A 86 1.32 -34.17 -0.03
CA LEU A 86 1.27 -33.86 -1.46
C LEU A 86 -0.12 -34.13 -2.08
N GLN A 87 -0.79 -35.22 -1.69
CA GLN A 87 -2.16 -35.51 -2.16
C GLN A 87 -3.17 -34.44 -1.68
N ASN A 88 -3.07 -34.03 -0.41
CA ASN A 88 -3.88 -32.94 0.16
C ASN A 88 -3.58 -31.60 -0.53
N GLY A 89 -2.30 -31.32 -0.78
CA GLY A 89 -1.85 -30.15 -1.53
C GLY A 89 -2.43 -30.09 -2.94
N LYS A 90 -2.36 -31.19 -3.72
CA LYS A 90 -2.94 -31.25 -5.07
C LYS A 90 -4.45 -30.97 -5.06
N ARG A 91 -5.19 -31.51 -4.06
CA ARG A 91 -6.63 -31.24 -3.92
C ARG A 91 -6.92 -29.76 -3.63
N GLN A 92 -6.16 -29.12 -2.73
CA GLN A 92 -6.35 -27.69 -2.43
C GLN A 92 -5.93 -26.78 -3.59
N ILE A 93 -4.83 -27.09 -4.29
CA ILE A 93 -4.41 -26.39 -5.51
C ILE A 93 -5.51 -26.46 -6.59
N HIS A 94 -6.09 -27.64 -6.81
CA HIS A 94 -7.17 -27.83 -7.77
C HIS A 94 -8.44 -27.05 -7.38
N ASN A 95 -8.84 -27.09 -6.10
CA ASN A 95 -10.02 -26.36 -5.61
C ASN A 95 -9.90 -24.84 -5.82
N LEU A 96 -8.77 -24.24 -5.40
CA LEU A 96 -8.49 -22.81 -5.61
C LEU A 96 -8.30 -22.47 -7.09
N GLY A 97 -7.70 -23.39 -7.86
CA GLY A 97 -7.52 -23.27 -9.30
C GLY A 97 -8.83 -23.15 -10.08
N VAL A 98 -9.81 -23.99 -9.74
CA VAL A 98 -11.16 -23.95 -10.33
C VAL A 98 -11.90 -22.66 -9.94
N GLN A 99 -11.78 -22.20 -8.69
CA GLN A 99 -12.36 -20.92 -8.24
C GLN A 99 -11.76 -19.71 -8.97
N LEU A 100 -10.49 -19.78 -9.38
CA LEU A 100 -9.80 -18.78 -10.19
C LEU A 100 -9.92 -19.00 -11.71
N GLN A 101 -10.65 -20.04 -12.16
CA GLN A 101 -10.78 -20.41 -13.58
C GLN A 101 -9.41 -20.62 -14.30
N LEU A 102 -8.39 -21.06 -13.56
CA LEU A 102 -7.04 -21.29 -14.09
C LEU A 102 -6.96 -22.54 -14.98
N ASN A 103 -6.17 -22.45 -16.05
CA ASN A 103 -5.90 -23.57 -16.96
C ASN A 103 -5.17 -24.71 -16.24
N LYS A 104 -5.46 -25.97 -16.62
CA LYS A 104 -4.88 -27.19 -16.03
C LYS A 104 -3.34 -27.19 -16.03
N HIS A 105 -2.72 -26.69 -17.11
CA HIS A 105 -1.26 -26.49 -17.20
C HIS A 105 -0.71 -25.74 -15.99
N CYS A 106 -1.32 -24.59 -15.67
CA CYS A 106 -0.91 -23.74 -14.56
C CYS A 106 -1.08 -24.44 -13.20
N LEU A 107 -2.06 -25.34 -13.06
CA LEU A 107 -2.31 -26.09 -11.82
C LEU A 107 -1.30 -27.22 -11.60
N ASP A 108 -0.91 -27.94 -12.65
CA ASP A 108 0.14 -28.96 -12.53
C ASP A 108 1.53 -28.33 -12.36
N THR A 109 1.81 -27.18 -12.99
CA THR A 109 3.02 -26.37 -12.70
C THR A 109 3.02 -25.83 -11.26
N ALA A 110 1.88 -25.35 -10.74
CA ALA A 110 1.77 -24.91 -9.35
C ALA A 110 1.97 -26.08 -8.37
N PHE A 111 1.49 -27.28 -8.72
CA PHE A 111 1.75 -28.50 -7.95
C PHE A 111 3.23 -28.90 -7.98
N ASN A 112 3.95 -28.68 -9.08
CA ASN A 112 5.39 -28.91 -9.15
C ASN A 112 6.18 -27.92 -8.27
N PHE A 113 5.84 -26.62 -8.26
CA PHE A 113 6.41 -25.67 -7.29
C PHE A 113 6.05 -26.03 -5.83
N PHE A 114 4.85 -26.55 -5.58
CA PHE A 114 4.48 -27.05 -4.24
C PHE A 114 5.30 -28.27 -3.82
N LYS A 115 5.58 -29.24 -4.71
CA LYS A 115 6.52 -30.33 -4.44
C LYS A 115 7.89 -29.80 -4.04
N MET A 116 8.44 -28.85 -4.80
CA MET A 116 9.74 -28.23 -4.49
C MET A 116 9.73 -27.53 -3.12
N ALA A 117 8.65 -26.82 -2.78
CA ALA A 117 8.48 -26.17 -1.48
C ALA A 117 8.39 -27.19 -0.32
N VAL A 118 7.73 -28.34 -0.51
CA VAL A 118 7.71 -29.44 0.46
C VAL A 118 9.09 -30.08 0.61
N SER A 119 9.80 -30.32 -0.49
CA SER A 119 11.16 -30.89 -0.49
C SER A 119 12.20 -29.99 0.18
N LYS A 120 12.06 -28.66 0.07
CA LYS A 120 12.85 -27.67 0.82
C LYS A 120 12.28 -27.35 2.22
N HIS A 121 11.31 -28.13 2.70
CA HIS A 121 10.63 -27.97 4.02
C HIS A 121 9.98 -26.59 4.27
N LEU A 122 9.72 -25.80 3.23
CA LEU A 122 9.18 -24.43 3.31
C LEU A 122 7.71 -24.38 3.78
N THR A 123 7.07 -25.54 3.95
CA THR A 123 5.75 -25.71 4.56
C THR A 123 5.78 -25.76 6.09
N ARG A 124 6.93 -26.03 6.73
CA ARG A 124 7.01 -26.15 8.19
C ARG A 124 6.75 -24.80 8.88
N GLY A 125 5.89 -24.80 9.90
CA GLY A 125 5.54 -23.59 10.67
C GLY A 125 4.65 -22.58 9.93
N ARG A 126 4.04 -22.96 8.80
CA ARG A 126 3.19 -22.07 7.97
C ARG A 126 1.85 -22.73 7.65
N LYS A 127 0.77 -21.95 7.55
CA LYS A 127 -0.53 -22.46 7.07
C LYS A 127 -0.38 -22.93 5.62
N MET A 128 -0.69 -24.20 5.36
CA MET A 128 -0.51 -24.81 4.03
C MET A 128 -1.28 -24.06 2.92
N THR A 129 -2.44 -23.51 3.25
CA THR A 129 -3.24 -22.66 2.35
C THR A 129 -2.48 -21.44 1.84
N HIS A 130 -1.68 -20.77 2.68
CA HIS A 130 -0.89 -19.60 2.28
C HIS A 130 0.26 -19.99 1.34
N VAL A 131 0.90 -21.15 1.60
CA VAL A 131 1.96 -21.69 0.73
C VAL A 131 1.39 -22.04 -0.64
N ILE A 132 0.22 -22.69 -0.67
CA ILE A 132 -0.49 -23.03 -1.91
C ILE A 132 -0.90 -21.78 -2.70
N ALA A 133 -1.44 -20.76 -2.02
CA ALA A 133 -1.79 -19.47 -2.64
C ALA A 133 -0.57 -18.80 -3.27
N ALA A 134 0.57 -18.80 -2.56
CA ALA A 134 1.81 -18.23 -3.04
C ALA A 134 2.43 -19.04 -4.21
N CYS A 135 2.33 -20.37 -4.21
CA CYS A 135 2.71 -21.20 -5.35
C CYS A 135 1.82 -20.93 -6.58
N LEU A 136 0.50 -20.81 -6.41
CA LEU A 136 -0.42 -20.43 -7.49
C LEU A 136 -0.10 -19.05 -8.04
N TYR A 137 0.11 -18.04 -7.19
CA TYR A 137 0.46 -16.68 -7.62
C TYR A 137 1.82 -16.62 -8.34
N LEU A 138 2.78 -17.45 -7.94
CA LEU A 138 4.07 -17.56 -8.63
C LEU A 138 3.89 -18.03 -10.08
N VAL A 139 3.08 -19.06 -10.31
CA VAL A 139 2.72 -19.50 -11.67
C VAL A 139 1.95 -18.41 -12.42
N CYS A 140 0.98 -17.76 -11.76
CA CYS A 140 0.20 -16.68 -12.39
C CYS A 140 1.10 -15.54 -12.90
N ARG A 141 2.25 -15.30 -12.25
CA ARG A 141 3.26 -14.33 -12.69
C ARG A 141 4.25 -14.87 -13.73
N THR A 142 4.65 -16.14 -13.71
CA THR A 142 5.53 -16.70 -14.75
C THR A 142 4.81 -16.88 -16.08
N GLU A 143 3.54 -17.28 -16.03
CA GLU A 143 2.67 -17.50 -17.21
C GLU A 143 1.98 -16.20 -17.69
N GLY A 144 2.17 -15.06 -17.02
CA GLY A 144 1.59 -13.76 -17.42
C GLY A 144 0.05 -13.67 -17.34
N THR A 145 -0.60 -14.44 -16.48
CA THR A 145 -2.08 -14.50 -16.41
C THR A 145 -2.69 -13.29 -15.67
N PRO A 146 -3.94 -12.86 -15.97
CA PRO A 146 -4.55 -11.65 -15.42
C PRO A 146 -5.11 -11.79 -13.98
N HIS A 147 -4.38 -12.46 -13.08
CA HIS A 147 -4.79 -12.74 -11.70
C HIS A 147 -4.00 -11.89 -10.70
N MET A 148 -4.72 -11.17 -9.82
CA MET A 148 -4.08 -10.34 -8.79
C MET A 148 -3.92 -11.12 -7.49
N LEU A 149 -2.91 -10.78 -6.69
CA LEU A 149 -2.77 -11.31 -5.32
C LEU A 149 -3.99 -10.99 -4.43
N LEU A 150 -4.76 -9.93 -4.76
CA LEU A 150 -6.03 -9.63 -4.10
C LEU A 150 -7.07 -10.73 -4.30
N ASP A 151 -7.18 -11.31 -5.50
CA ASP A 151 -8.20 -12.32 -5.79
C ASP A 151 -7.97 -13.59 -4.94
N LEU A 152 -6.70 -13.95 -4.71
CA LEU A 152 -6.29 -14.99 -3.76
C LEU A 152 -6.53 -14.60 -2.30
N SER A 153 -6.34 -13.32 -1.95
CA SER A 153 -6.63 -12.78 -0.61
C SER A 153 -8.12 -12.91 -0.28
N ASP A 154 -8.99 -12.56 -1.23
CA ASP A 154 -10.44 -12.56 -1.09
C ASP A 154 -11.00 -13.99 -1.04
N LEU A 155 -10.48 -14.91 -1.87
CA LEU A 155 -10.87 -16.33 -1.82
C LEU A 155 -10.48 -17.03 -0.51
N LEU A 156 -9.40 -16.58 0.14
CA LEU A 156 -8.88 -17.19 1.38
C LEU A 156 -9.27 -16.44 2.64
N GLN A 157 -9.84 -15.22 2.52
CA GLN A 157 -10.17 -14.33 3.64
C GLN A 157 -8.96 -14.07 4.57
N VAL A 158 -7.81 -13.78 3.98
CA VAL A 158 -6.54 -13.51 4.69
C VAL A 158 -5.87 -12.25 4.14
N ASN A 159 -5.30 -11.43 5.03
CA ASN A 159 -4.59 -10.20 4.70
C ASN A 159 -3.49 -10.37 3.64
N VAL A 160 -3.54 -9.51 2.61
CA VAL A 160 -2.64 -9.49 1.43
C VAL A 160 -1.15 -9.53 1.83
N TYR A 161 -0.77 -8.79 2.87
CA TYR A 161 0.60 -8.71 3.37
C TYR A 161 1.15 -10.06 3.87
N VAL A 162 0.29 -10.92 4.44
CA VAL A 162 0.68 -12.26 4.91
C VAL A 162 0.98 -13.17 3.71
N LEU A 163 0.12 -13.16 2.70
CA LEU A 163 0.33 -13.88 1.44
C LEU A 163 1.59 -13.35 0.72
N GLY A 164 1.77 -12.03 0.67
CA GLY A 164 2.94 -11.37 0.09
C GLY A 164 4.25 -11.77 0.77
N LYS A 165 4.29 -11.83 2.11
CA LYS A 165 5.44 -12.31 2.87
C LYS A 165 5.77 -13.78 2.57
N THR A 166 4.76 -14.65 2.43
CA THR A 166 5.00 -16.04 1.99
C THR A 166 5.44 -16.14 0.54
N PHE A 167 4.91 -15.32 -0.37
CA PHE A 167 5.32 -15.29 -1.77
C PHE A 167 6.77 -14.85 -1.97
N LEU A 168 7.18 -13.73 -1.37
CA LEU A 168 8.56 -13.23 -1.47
C LEU A 168 9.57 -14.24 -0.92
N LEU A 169 9.22 -14.93 0.17
CA LEU A 169 10.07 -15.98 0.73
C LEU A 169 10.14 -17.19 -0.20
N LEU A 170 9.03 -17.70 -0.75
CA LEU A 170 9.07 -18.81 -1.70
C LEU A 170 9.86 -18.46 -2.98
N ALA A 171 9.70 -17.25 -3.53
CA ALA A 171 10.44 -16.81 -4.70
C ALA A 171 11.97 -16.79 -4.44
N ARG A 172 12.39 -16.28 -3.26
CA ARG A 172 13.80 -16.28 -2.83
C ARG A 172 14.34 -17.70 -2.61
N GLU A 173 13.64 -18.53 -1.84
CA GLU A 173 14.07 -19.89 -1.48
C GLU A 173 14.03 -20.88 -2.65
N LEU A 174 13.17 -20.66 -3.65
CA LEU A 174 13.14 -21.45 -4.88
C LEU A 174 14.06 -20.87 -5.97
N CYS A 175 14.66 -19.69 -5.75
CA CYS A 175 15.49 -18.95 -6.71
C CYS A 175 14.76 -18.60 -8.02
N ILE A 176 13.45 -18.35 -7.98
CA ILE A 176 12.62 -18.07 -9.16
C ILE A 176 12.45 -16.56 -9.32
N ASN A 177 13.06 -16.00 -10.37
CA ASN A 177 12.86 -14.60 -10.74
C ASN A 177 11.51 -14.42 -11.45
N ALA A 178 10.52 -13.84 -10.77
CA ALA A 178 9.19 -13.61 -11.33
C ALA A 178 9.16 -12.30 -12.16
N PRO A 179 8.81 -12.33 -13.47
CA PRO A 179 8.86 -11.15 -14.32
C PRO A 179 7.89 -10.05 -13.87
N ALA A 180 8.21 -8.80 -14.21
CA ALA A 180 7.33 -7.65 -13.95
C ALA A 180 5.96 -7.85 -14.62
N ILE A 181 4.88 -7.42 -13.96
CA ILE A 181 3.52 -7.60 -14.48
C ILE A 181 3.13 -6.38 -15.31
N ASP A 182 2.79 -6.60 -16.58
CA ASP A 182 2.24 -5.54 -17.43
C ASP A 182 0.80 -5.19 -17.06
N PRO A 183 0.46 -3.90 -16.87
CA PRO A 183 -0.89 -3.47 -16.49
C PRO A 183 -1.95 -3.83 -17.56
N CYS A 184 -1.55 -3.86 -18.84
CA CYS A 184 -2.40 -4.17 -19.98
C CYS A 184 -3.18 -5.49 -19.82
N LEU A 185 -2.59 -6.49 -19.16
CA LEU A 185 -3.17 -7.82 -18.95
C LEU A 185 -4.52 -7.77 -18.21
N TYR A 186 -4.71 -6.83 -17.30
CA TYR A 186 -5.92 -6.75 -16.48
C TYR A 186 -7.10 -6.07 -17.19
N ILE A 187 -6.85 -5.30 -18.26
CA ILE A 187 -7.86 -4.42 -18.87
C ILE A 187 -9.03 -5.21 -19.48
N PRO A 188 -8.85 -6.28 -20.27
CA PRO A 188 -9.96 -7.05 -20.81
C PRO A 188 -10.83 -7.70 -19.70
N ARG A 189 -10.19 -8.18 -18.63
CA ARG A 189 -10.88 -8.77 -17.47
C ARG A 189 -11.72 -7.72 -16.73
N PHE A 190 -11.17 -6.53 -16.49
CA PHE A 190 -11.91 -5.44 -15.85
C PHE A 190 -12.99 -4.84 -16.75
N ALA A 191 -12.79 -4.78 -18.07
CA ALA A 191 -13.80 -4.32 -19.01
C ALA A 191 -15.02 -5.25 -19.03
N HIS A 192 -14.79 -6.58 -19.08
CA HIS A 192 -15.87 -7.56 -18.99
C HIS A 192 -16.66 -7.44 -17.67
N LEU A 193 -15.98 -7.21 -16.55
CA LEU A 193 -16.59 -6.98 -15.22
C LEU A 193 -17.30 -5.61 -15.06
N LEU A 194 -17.20 -4.70 -16.05
CA LEU A 194 -17.85 -3.38 -16.07
C LEU A 194 -18.97 -3.27 -17.13
N GLU A 195 -19.22 -4.36 -17.88
CA GLU A 195 -20.37 -4.55 -18.76
C GLU A 195 -20.69 -3.33 -19.66
N PHE A 196 -19.84 -3.04 -20.64
CA PHE A 196 -20.05 -1.96 -21.63
C PHE A 196 -20.87 -2.40 -22.87
N GLY A 197 -21.71 -3.42 -22.75
CA GLY A 197 -22.52 -3.96 -23.85
C GLY A 197 -21.71 -4.34 -25.09
N ASP A 198 -22.22 -4.03 -26.28
CA ASP A 198 -21.59 -4.41 -27.55
C ASP A 198 -20.23 -3.71 -27.77
N LYS A 199 -20.07 -2.47 -27.27
CA LYS A 199 -18.84 -1.68 -27.35
C LYS A 199 -17.72 -2.13 -26.39
N ASN A 200 -17.91 -3.20 -25.62
CA ASN A 200 -16.90 -3.75 -24.70
C ASN A 200 -15.50 -3.87 -25.33
N HIS A 201 -15.41 -4.31 -26.58
CA HIS A 201 -14.12 -4.45 -27.29
C HIS A 201 -13.47 -3.09 -27.59
N GLU A 202 -14.24 -2.12 -28.10
CA GLU A 202 -13.76 -0.78 -28.44
C GLU A 202 -13.25 -0.03 -27.21
N VAL A 203 -13.99 -0.09 -26.10
CA VAL A 203 -13.59 0.48 -24.80
C VAL A 203 -12.32 -0.19 -24.28
N SER A 204 -12.23 -1.52 -24.35
CA SER A 204 -11.04 -2.26 -23.90
C SER A 204 -9.80 -1.93 -24.74
N MET A 205 -9.93 -1.80 -26.06
CA MET A 205 -8.82 -1.44 -26.95
C MET A 205 -8.37 0.01 -26.73
N THR A 206 -9.31 0.93 -26.50
CA THR A 206 -9.01 2.33 -26.18
C THR A 206 -8.28 2.44 -24.82
N ALA A 207 -8.75 1.71 -23.81
CA ALA A 207 -8.09 1.63 -22.50
C ALA A 207 -6.69 0.98 -22.57
N LEU A 208 -6.50 -0.03 -23.44
CA LEU A 208 -5.18 -0.63 -23.71
C LEU A 208 -4.20 0.41 -24.29
N ARG A 209 -4.62 1.21 -25.28
CA ARG A 209 -3.78 2.30 -25.85
C ARG A 209 -3.44 3.35 -24.80
N LEU A 210 -4.42 3.78 -24.00
CA LEU A 210 -4.20 4.72 -22.89
C LEU A 210 -3.18 4.19 -21.87
N VAL A 211 -3.28 2.92 -21.44
CA VAL A 211 -2.31 2.33 -20.52
C VAL A 211 -0.93 2.13 -21.15
N GLN A 212 -0.84 1.85 -22.45
CA GLN A 212 0.44 1.82 -23.17
C GLN A 212 1.08 3.22 -23.23
N ARG A 213 0.30 4.29 -23.42
CA ARG A 213 0.79 5.68 -23.36
C ARG A 213 1.24 6.04 -21.94
N MET A 214 0.44 5.76 -20.90
CA MET A 214 0.83 5.88 -19.48
C MET A 214 2.08 5.05 -19.10
N LYS A 215 2.40 3.98 -19.86
CA LYS A 215 3.62 3.20 -19.67
C LYS A 215 4.86 3.96 -20.19
N ARG A 216 4.74 4.61 -21.36
CA ARG A 216 5.77 5.52 -21.95
C ARG A 216 5.95 6.80 -21.13
N ASP A 217 4.87 7.37 -20.61
CA ASP A 217 4.88 8.58 -19.75
C ASP A 217 5.35 8.29 -18.30
N TRP A 218 6.14 7.22 -18.08
CA TRP A 218 6.74 6.78 -16.80
C TRP A 218 5.81 6.73 -15.56
N MET A 219 4.49 6.81 -15.74
CA MET A 219 3.49 6.78 -14.66
C MET A 219 3.43 5.41 -13.97
N HIS A 220 3.76 4.33 -14.70
CA HIS A 220 3.60 2.95 -14.22
C HIS A 220 4.68 2.49 -13.22
N THR A 221 5.91 2.98 -13.36
CA THR A 221 7.08 2.48 -12.64
C THR A 221 6.96 2.71 -11.13
N GLY A 222 7.23 1.67 -10.32
CA GLY A 222 7.13 1.72 -8.87
C GLY A 222 5.71 1.83 -8.28
N ARG A 223 4.66 1.85 -9.12
CA ARG A 223 3.26 2.04 -8.70
C ARG A 223 2.40 0.79 -8.92
N ARG A 224 1.22 0.77 -8.30
CA ARG A 224 0.31 -0.39 -8.34
C ARG A 224 -0.52 -0.40 -9.64
N PRO A 225 -0.38 -1.41 -10.52
CA PRO A 225 -0.93 -1.35 -11.89
C PRO A 225 -2.46 -1.21 -11.93
N SER A 226 -3.17 -1.84 -10.99
CA SER A 226 -4.65 -1.80 -10.91
C SER A 226 -5.21 -0.37 -10.98
N GLY A 227 -4.60 0.59 -10.28
CA GLY A 227 -5.08 1.98 -10.24
C GLY A 227 -5.00 2.69 -11.60
N LEU A 228 -3.96 2.40 -12.39
CA LEU A 228 -3.81 2.94 -13.74
C LEU A 228 -4.80 2.28 -14.71
N CYS A 229 -5.01 0.97 -14.58
CA CYS A 229 -6.03 0.25 -15.37
C CYS A 229 -7.44 0.85 -15.13
N GLY A 230 -7.79 1.12 -13.87
CA GLY A 230 -9.06 1.75 -13.52
C GLY A 230 -9.20 3.18 -14.02
N ALA A 231 -8.12 3.98 -13.98
CA ALA A 231 -8.14 5.35 -14.49
C ALA A 231 -8.32 5.37 -16.02
N ALA A 232 -7.56 4.57 -16.74
CA ALA A 232 -7.67 4.44 -18.19
C ALA A 232 -9.03 3.86 -18.63
N LEU A 233 -9.62 2.92 -17.88
CA LEU A 233 -10.97 2.43 -18.15
C LEU A 233 -12.06 3.50 -17.91
N LEU A 234 -11.91 4.36 -16.89
CA LEU A 234 -12.84 5.47 -16.65
C LEU A 234 -12.74 6.56 -17.74
N VAL A 235 -11.54 6.81 -18.26
CA VAL A 235 -11.33 7.72 -19.41
C VAL A 235 -11.91 7.10 -20.69
N ALA A 236 -11.53 5.85 -21.01
CA ALA A 236 -12.03 5.15 -22.19
C ALA A 236 -13.56 4.98 -22.18
N SER A 237 -14.18 4.70 -21.04
CA SER A 237 -15.64 4.58 -20.98
C SER A 237 -16.31 5.92 -21.30
N ARG A 238 -15.76 7.05 -20.83
CA ARG A 238 -16.25 8.39 -21.16
C ARG A 238 -16.05 8.76 -22.64
N MET A 239 -14.96 8.33 -23.28
CA MET A 239 -14.72 8.52 -24.72
C MET A 239 -15.74 7.77 -25.60
N HIS A 240 -16.40 6.74 -25.07
CA HIS A 240 -17.41 5.93 -25.73
C HIS A 240 -18.83 6.15 -25.16
N ASP A 241 -19.08 7.31 -24.54
CA ASP A 241 -20.35 7.75 -23.92
C ASP A 241 -20.83 6.98 -22.67
N PHE A 242 -20.09 5.96 -22.20
CA PHE A 242 -20.43 5.21 -20.99
C PHE A 242 -20.04 5.95 -19.70
N ARG A 243 -21.01 6.68 -19.14
CA ARG A 243 -20.92 7.43 -17.88
C ARG A 243 -20.97 6.52 -16.63
N ARG A 244 -19.97 5.65 -16.45
CA ARG A 244 -19.76 4.87 -15.21
C ARG A 244 -19.36 5.78 -14.04
N THR A 245 -19.84 5.47 -12.82
CA THR A 245 -19.38 6.15 -11.61
C THR A 245 -18.02 5.64 -11.15
N ILE A 246 -17.27 6.49 -10.44
CA ILE A 246 -16.00 6.12 -9.80
C ILE A 246 -16.19 4.93 -8.82
N LYS A 247 -17.34 4.87 -8.12
CA LYS A 247 -17.66 3.82 -7.15
C LYS A 247 -17.83 2.43 -7.80
N GLU A 248 -18.43 2.37 -9.00
CA GLU A 248 -18.51 1.12 -9.78
C GLU A 248 -17.10 0.60 -10.16
N VAL A 249 -16.27 1.48 -10.73
CA VAL A 249 -14.91 1.12 -11.17
C VAL A 249 -14.03 0.66 -9.99
N ILE A 250 -14.13 1.33 -8.84
CA ILE A 250 -13.45 0.94 -7.59
C ILE A 250 -13.80 -0.49 -7.17
N ARG A 251 -15.08 -0.88 -7.26
CA ARG A 251 -15.55 -2.21 -6.83
C ARG A 251 -14.92 -3.34 -7.64
N VAL A 252 -14.69 -3.12 -8.94
CA VAL A 252 -14.05 -4.07 -9.86
C VAL A 252 -12.52 -4.07 -9.70
N VAL A 253 -11.92 -2.88 -9.61
CA VAL A 253 -10.46 -2.68 -9.65
C VAL A 253 -9.78 -2.89 -8.29
N LYS A 254 -10.54 -2.83 -7.19
CA LYS A 254 -10.09 -3.06 -5.80
C LYS A 254 -8.98 -2.07 -5.37
N VAL A 255 -9.25 -0.77 -5.54
CA VAL A 255 -8.34 0.36 -5.22
C VAL A 255 -9.14 1.53 -4.63
N CYS A 256 -8.57 2.27 -3.68
CA CYS A 256 -9.23 3.38 -3.00
C CYS A 256 -9.49 4.59 -3.92
N GLU A 257 -10.57 5.35 -3.64
CA GLU A 257 -11.01 6.48 -4.47
C GLU A 257 -9.95 7.59 -4.59
N SER A 258 -9.32 7.97 -3.47
CA SER A 258 -8.24 8.97 -3.47
C SER A 258 -7.04 8.54 -4.33
N THR A 259 -6.77 7.24 -4.44
CA THR A 259 -5.71 6.71 -5.30
C THR A 259 -6.10 6.82 -6.78
N LEU A 260 -7.36 6.54 -7.14
CA LEU A 260 -7.88 6.69 -8.49
C LEU A 260 -7.89 8.16 -8.94
N ARG A 261 -8.41 9.06 -8.09
CA ARG A 261 -8.38 10.52 -8.36
C ARG A 261 -6.95 11.02 -8.60
N LYS A 262 -5.98 10.60 -7.78
CA LYS A 262 -4.54 10.91 -8.01
C LYS A 262 -3.97 10.34 -9.31
N ARG A 263 -4.47 9.21 -9.84
CA ARG A 263 -4.07 8.72 -11.18
C ARG A 263 -4.63 9.59 -12.30
N LEU A 264 -5.83 10.15 -12.12
CA LEU A 264 -6.49 11.00 -13.11
C LEU A 264 -5.84 12.39 -13.18
N THR A 265 -5.55 13.03 -12.04
CA THR A 265 -4.83 14.32 -12.02
C THR A 265 -3.39 14.19 -12.53
N GLU A 266 -2.70 13.10 -12.24
CA GLU A 266 -1.37 12.83 -12.82
C GLU A 266 -1.43 12.53 -14.34
N PHE A 267 -2.60 12.18 -14.90
CA PHE A 267 -2.80 12.01 -16.35
C PHE A 267 -3.19 13.33 -17.03
N GLU A 268 -3.95 14.18 -16.34
CA GLU A 268 -4.28 15.55 -16.71
C GLU A 268 -3.02 16.41 -16.90
N ASP A 269 -2.02 16.25 -16.01
CA ASP A 269 -0.66 16.83 -16.12
C ASP A 269 0.15 16.36 -17.35
N THR A 270 -0.28 15.34 -18.12
CA THR A 270 0.45 14.84 -19.31
C THR A 270 0.00 15.51 -20.62
N PRO A 271 0.87 15.67 -21.64
CA PRO A 271 0.47 16.24 -22.93
C PRO A 271 -0.61 15.40 -23.67
N THR A 272 -0.74 14.12 -23.31
CA THR A 272 -1.81 13.24 -23.79
C THR A 272 -3.22 13.77 -23.47
N SER A 273 -3.39 14.56 -22.39
CA SER A 273 -4.69 15.10 -21.98
C SER A 273 -5.23 16.22 -22.89
N GLN A 274 -4.34 16.86 -23.66
CA GLN A 274 -4.64 18.05 -24.46
C GLN A 274 -5.12 17.71 -25.89
N LEU A 275 -4.98 16.46 -26.31
CA LEU A 275 -5.43 15.98 -27.62
C LEU A 275 -6.95 15.78 -27.66
N THR A 276 -7.56 16.03 -28.82
CA THR A 276 -8.95 15.58 -29.03
C THR A 276 -9.03 14.05 -29.14
N ILE A 277 -10.23 13.50 -28.88
CA ILE A 277 -10.52 12.05 -28.96
C ILE A 277 -10.10 11.48 -30.32
N ASP A 278 -10.37 12.23 -31.40
CA ASP A 278 -10.11 11.85 -32.78
C ASP A 278 -8.62 11.91 -33.16
N GLU A 279 -7.86 12.83 -32.56
CA GLU A 279 -6.41 12.94 -32.74
C GLU A 279 -5.70 11.83 -31.97
N PHE A 280 -6.05 11.59 -30.71
CA PHE A 280 -5.49 10.50 -29.89
C PHE A 280 -5.68 9.13 -30.55
N MET A 281 -6.79 8.92 -31.27
CA MET A 281 -7.03 7.66 -31.99
C MET A 281 -6.23 7.53 -33.30
N LYS A 282 -5.57 8.59 -33.79
CA LYS A 282 -4.80 8.61 -35.04
C LYS A 282 -3.30 8.84 -34.82
N ILE A 283 -2.91 9.63 -33.83
CA ILE A 283 -1.54 10.11 -33.58
C ILE A 283 -1.04 9.54 -32.25
N ASP A 284 0.02 8.73 -32.30
CA ASP A 284 0.81 8.40 -31.11
C ASP A 284 1.88 9.49 -30.92
N LEU A 285 1.84 10.22 -29.80
CA LEU A 285 2.89 11.16 -29.43
C LEU A 285 4.20 10.42 -29.12
N GLU A 286 5.33 10.94 -29.60
CA GLU A 286 6.68 10.41 -29.31
C GLU A 286 7.27 10.97 -28.01
N GLN A 287 6.86 12.17 -27.59
CA GLN A 287 7.40 12.83 -26.38
C GLN A 287 7.10 12.00 -25.12
N GLU A 288 8.13 11.62 -24.36
CA GLU A 288 8.00 11.01 -23.04
C GLU A 288 7.90 12.09 -21.94
N CYS A 289 7.48 11.68 -20.74
CA CYS A 289 7.35 12.55 -19.56
C CYS A 289 8.02 11.93 -18.34
N ASP A 290 8.58 12.77 -17.46
CA ASP A 290 9.24 12.32 -16.24
C ASP A 290 8.28 11.64 -15.25
N PRO A 291 8.74 10.65 -14.47
CA PRO A 291 7.91 10.00 -13.45
C PRO A 291 7.44 11.02 -12.40
N PRO A 292 6.16 11.01 -11.99
CA PRO A 292 5.60 12.00 -11.03
C PRO A 292 6.28 12.14 -9.66
N SER A 293 7.19 11.23 -9.29
CA SER A 293 8.05 11.37 -8.11
C SER A 293 9.18 12.39 -8.30
N PHE A 294 9.71 12.51 -9.53
CA PHE A 294 10.74 13.48 -9.88
C PHE A 294 10.15 14.89 -9.98
N THR A 295 8.99 15.04 -10.64
CA THR A 295 8.29 16.33 -10.73
C THR A 295 7.80 16.81 -9.36
N ALA A 296 7.31 15.92 -8.49
CA ALA A 296 7.00 16.25 -7.09
C ALA A 296 8.26 16.67 -6.29
N GLY A 297 9.40 16.01 -6.51
CA GLY A 297 10.69 16.41 -5.93
C GLY A 297 11.12 17.81 -6.35
N GLN A 298 11.06 18.12 -7.66
CA GLN A 298 11.34 19.46 -8.17
C GLN A 298 10.36 20.50 -7.63
N ARG A 299 9.05 20.20 -7.56
CA ARG A 299 8.04 21.09 -6.99
C ARG A 299 8.39 21.41 -5.53
N LYS A 300 8.79 20.43 -4.71
CA LYS A 300 9.24 20.66 -3.33
C LYS A 300 10.48 21.57 -3.26
N VAL A 301 11.51 21.32 -4.06
CA VAL A 301 12.73 22.16 -4.06
C VAL A 301 12.40 23.61 -4.44
N LYS A 302 11.54 23.83 -5.44
CA LYS A 302 11.09 25.17 -5.85
C LYS A 302 10.28 25.87 -4.75
N ILE A 303 9.42 25.14 -4.04
CA ILE A 303 8.68 25.68 -2.89
C ILE A 303 9.67 26.12 -1.80
N GLN A 304 10.66 25.30 -1.45
CA GLN A 304 11.68 25.65 -0.45
C GLN A 304 12.56 26.84 -0.85
N GLN A 305 12.81 27.04 -2.15
CA GLN A 305 13.48 28.24 -2.66
C GLN A 305 12.62 29.49 -2.50
N LEU A 306 11.32 29.41 -2.79
CA LEU A 306 10.37 30.52 -2.61
C LEU A 306 10.13 30.83 -1.12
N GLU A 307 10.09 29.82 -0.25
CA GLU A 307 10.03 29.99 1.22
C GLU A 307 11.26 30.75 1.73
N GLN A 308 12.47 30.43 1.24
CA GLN A 308 13.71 31.15 1.59
C GLN A 308 13.77 32.57 1.01
N GLU A 309 13.22 32.79 -0.19
CA GLU A 309 13.18 34.12 -0.82
C GLU A 309 12.12 35.01 -0.17
N LEU A 310 11.02 34.44 0.32
CA LEU A 310 9.99 35.15 1.07
C LEU A 310 10.44 35.46 2.49
N ALA A 311 11.13 34.54 3.18
CA ALA A 311 11.72 34.79 4.49
C ALA A 311 12.67 35.99 4.45
N LYS A 312 13.61 36.04 3.50
CA LYS A 312 14.52 37.19 3.33
C LYS A 312 13.80 38.52 3.12
N LYS A 313 12.67 38.51 2.40
CA LYS A 313 11.87 39.73 2.17
C LYS A 313 11.07 40.14 3.39
N LEU A 314 10.77 39.21 4.30
CA LEU A 314 10.27 39.54 5.63
C LEU A 314 11.39 40.11 6.50
N ASP A 315 12.58 39.51 6.51
CA ASP A 315 13.76 40.04 7.22
C ASP A 315 14.11 41.48 6.74
N GLU A 316 14.05 41.73 5.42
CA GLU A 316 14.27 43.04 4.80
C GLU A 316 13.20 44.06 5.25
N VAL A 317 11.92 43.70 5.22
CA VAL A 317 10.81 44.58 5.64
C VAL A 317 10.77 44.81 7.15
N GLU A 318 11.14 43.82 7.97
CA GLU A 318 11.27 43.98 9.42
C GLU A 318 12.43 44.94 9.76
N GLY A 319 13.53 44.88 9.00
CA GLY A 319 14.62 45.85 9.06
C GLY A 319 14.19 47.27 8.67
N GLU A 320 13.40 47.43 7.60
CA GLU A 320 12.81 48.72 7.22
C GLU A 320 11.90 49.27 8.34
N ILE A 321 10.99 48.44 8.89
CA ILE A 321 10.09 48.81 9.99
C ILE A 321 10.88 49.24 11.24
N SER A 322 11.92 48.50 11.62
CA SER A 322 12.79 48.85 12.74
C SER A 322 13.49 50.20 12.52
N SER A 323 14.01 50.45 11.30
CA SER A 323 14.63 51.74 10.98
C SER A 323 13.66 52.92 11.05
N TYR A 324 12.39 52.73 10.70
CA TYR A 324 11.35 53.74 10.87
C TYR A 324 10.95 53.93 12.34
N GLN A 325 10.97 52.88 13.17
CA GLN A 325 10.76 52.98 14.61
C GLN A 325 11.90 53.79 15.27
N ASP A 326 13.16 53.48 14.96
CA ASP A 326 14.32 54.23 15.42
C ASP A 326 14.27 55.71 15.01
N GLU A 327 13.88 56.02 13.77
CA GLU A 327 13.77 57.40 13.27
C GLU A 327 12.65 58.18 13.99
N ILE A 328 11.49 57.55 14.24
CA ILE A 328 10.38 58.11 15.02
C ILE A 328 10.79 58.36 16.49
N GLU A 329 11.46 57.41 17.13
CA GLU A 329 11.94 57.55 18.51
C GLU A 329 12.92 58.72 18.62
N ASN A 330 13.86 58.86 17.67
CA ASN A 330 14.79 59.99 17.60
C ASN A 330 14.09 61.34 17.35
N GLU A 331 13.05 61.40 16.50
CA GLU A 331 12.27 62.63 16.33
C GLU A 331 11.50 63.00 17.61
N LEU A 332 10.92 62.01 18.31
CA LEU A 332 10.26 62.21 19.61
C LEU A 332 11.27 62.71 20.67
N GLU A 333 12.42 62.06 20.82
CA GLU A 333 13.54 62.49 21.67
C GLU A 333 13.99 63.93 21.38
N SER A 334 14.11 64.28 20.09
CA SER A 334 14.55 65.62 19.68
C SER A 334 13.53 66.72 19.99
N SER A 335 12.24 66.35 20.00
CA SER A 335 11.10 67.25 20.23
C SER A 335 10.61 67.28 21.68
N ARG A 336 11.04 66.34 22.55
CA ARG A 336 10.84 66.37 24.01
C ARG A 336 11.27 67.75 24.57
N PRO A 337 10.39 68.51 25.24
CA PRO A 337 10.67 69.89 25.64
C PRO A 337 11.65 69.94 26.82
N LYS A 338 12.93 70.21 26.52
CA LYS A 338 14.02 70.29 27.53
C LYS A 338 13.67 71.32 28.62
N PRO A 339 13.55 70.91 29.90
CA PRO A 339 13.08 71.78 30.97
C PRO A 339 14.05 72.94 31.23
N LYS A 340 13.57 74.18 31.11
CA LYS A 340 14.35 75.40 31.37
C LYS A 340 13.80 76.11 32.59
N GLY A 341 14.59 76.13 33.67
CA GLY A 341 14.26 76.81 34.91
C GLY A 341 15.02 76.25 36.10
N ILE A 342 14.65 76.68 37.30
CA ILE A 342 15.32 76.35 38.57
C ILE A 342 15.36 74.83 38.83
N TYR A 343 14.39 74.06 38.31
CA TYR A 343 14.31 72.61 38.50
C TYR A 343 15.25 71.78 37.60
N ALA A 344 15.95 72.38 36.63
CA ALA A 344 16.82 71.66 35.70
C ALA A 344 18.06 71.00 36.36
N SER A 345 18.35 71.31 37.63
CA SER A 345 19.44 70.71 38.41
C SER A 345 19.13 69.30 38.94
N TYR A 346 17.84 68.90 39.01
CA TYR A 346 17.46 67.60 39.59
C TYR A 346 17.66 66.43 38.62
N ALA A 347 17.55 66.67 37.31
CA ALA A 347 17.60 65.63 36.27
C ALA A 347 19.03 65.26 35.79
N LYS A 348 20.07 65.37 36.66
CA LYS A 348 21.46 65.18 36.21
C LYS A 348 22.44 64.48 37.17
N ASN A 349 21.99 64.04 38.35
CA ASN A 349 22.84 63.37 39.34
C ASN A 349 22.33 61.95 39.61
N GLY A 350 22.84 60.98 38.87
CA GLY A 350 22.61 59.54 39.08
C GLY A 350 23.91 58.77 38.91
N SER A 351 24.93 59.11 39.71
CA SER A 351 26.28 58.54 39.61
C SER A 351 26.99 58.58 40.97
N GLU A 352 27.19 57.38 41.53
CA GLU A 352 28.21 56.98 42.52
C GLU A 352 28.17 57.57 43.97
N ASP A 353 28.10 56.61 44.89
CA ASP A 353 28.79 56.54 46.20
C ASP A 353 28.24 57.14 47.52
N ASN A 354 27.70 56.21 48.33
CA ASN A 354 28.08 55.96 49.73
C ASN A 354 27.79 57.01 50.82
N THR A 355 26.64 56.87 51.50
CA THR A 355 26.58 56.22 52.84
C THR A 355 25.14 56.00 53.34
N SER A 356 24.91 54.84 53.98
CA SER A 356 23.61 54.32 54.48
C SER A 356 22.77 55.30 55.31
N SER A 357 21.43 55.31 55.25
CA SER A 357 20.57 54.16 55.61
C SER A 357 19.05 54.38 55.43
N ILE A 358 18.31 53.29 55.18
CA ILE A 358 16.84 53.06 55.38
C ILE A 358 15.86 53.66 54.34
N LEU A 359 15.29 52.78 53.49
CA LEU A 359 14.05 52.88 52.67
C LEU A 359 14.00 54.00 51.58
N ALA A 360 13.90 53.76 50.26
CA ALA A 360 13.64 52.55 49.46
C ALA A 360 12.26 51.90 49.67
N GLU A 361 11.53 51.36 48.67
CA GLU A 361 11.71 51.21 47.21
C GLU A 361 10.39 51.65 46.47
N GLU A 362 10.25 52.16 45.22
CA GLU A 362 11.10 52.51 44.05
C GLU A 362 11.20 51.49 42.86
N ASP A 363 10.15 51.33 42.01
CA ASP A 363 10.03 50.31 40.90
C ASP A 363 9.30 50.69 39.55
N ASP A 364 8.58 51.83 39.41
CA ASP A 364 7.47 51.98 38.42
C ASP A 364 7.79 52.00 36.89
N ASP A 365 9.02 52.23 36.44
CA ASP A 365 9.30 52.50 35.00
C ASP A 365 9.45 51.24 34.12
N GLU A 366 10.02 50.14 34.63
CA GLU A 366 10.33 48.93 33.84
C GLU A 366 9.07 48.15 33.43
N ASP A 367 8.07 48.08 34.33
CA ASP A 367 6.74 47.52 34.05
C ASP A 367 5.97 48.33 33.00
N LEU A 368 6.17 49.65 32.94
CA LEU A 368 5.48 50.53 32.00
C LEU A 368 5.99 50.33 30.57
N GLU A 369 7.30 50.15 30.41
CA GLU A 369 7.95 49.88 29.14
C GLU A 369 7.68 48.45 28.66
N ALA A 370 7.58 47.48 29.57
CA ALA A 370 7.09 46.13 29.28
C ALA A 370 5.62 46.14 28.77
N ALA A 371 4.74 46.93 29.40
CA ALA A 371 3.35 47.06 28.98
C ALA A 371 3.21 47.72 27.60
N ALA A 372 4.00 48.77 27.30
CA ALA A 372 4.02 49.41 25.98
C ALA A 372 4.46 48.43 24.88
N ASN A 373 5.50 47.63 25.14
CA ASN A 373 5.98 46.60 24.21
C ASN A 373 4.96 45.47 24.01
N HIS A 374 4.22 45.07 25.05
CA HIS A 374 3.12 44.10 24.91
C HIS A 374 2.02 44.62 23.98
N LEU A 375 1.55 45.85 24.20
CA LEU A 375 0.48 46.46 23.42
C LEU A 375 0.86 46.64 21.93
N ASN A 376 2.09 47.05 21.63
CA ASN A 376 2.58 47.12 20.25
C ASN A 376 2.62 45.72 19.60
N LYS A 377 3.09 44.71 20.33
CA LYS A 377 3.20 43.33 19.83
C LYS A 377 1.83 42.70 19.54
N ASP A 378 0.84 42.97 20.40
CA ASP A 378 -0.55 42.58 20.17
C ASP A 378 -1.09 43.25 18.90
N PHE A 379 -0.90 44.57 18.74
CA PHE A 379 -1.40 45.35 17.60
C PHE A 379 -0.84 44.88 16.24
N TYR A 380 0.46 44.59 16.15
CA TYR A 380 1.05 43.98 14.95
C TYR A 380 0.50 42.56 14.69
N SER A 381 0.23 41.78 15.75
CA SER A 381 -0.36 40.45 15.61
C SER A 381 -1.82 40.49 15.11
N GLU A 382 -2.59 41.50 15.48
CA GLU A 382 -3.99 41.68 15.05
C GLU A 382 -4.06 42.01 13.55
N LEU A 383 -3.20 42.92 13.07
CA LEU A 383 -3.05 43.27 11.64
C LEU A 383 -2.56 42.08 10.78
N ALA A 384 -1.67 41.25 11.31
CA ALA A 384 -1.21 40.03 10.64
C ALA A 384 -2.31 38.95 10.56
N ASN A 385 -3.23 38.90 11.53
CA ASN A 385 -4.36 37.98 11.50
C ASN A 385 -5.43 38.41 10.48
N ASP A 386 -5.74 39.71 10.36
CA ASP A 386 -6.78 40.19 9.44
C ASP A 386 -6.40 40.02 7.96
N THR A 387 -5.11 40.10 7.62
CA THR A 387 -4.63 39.83 6.25
C THR A 387 -4.69 38.36 5.84
N SER A 388 -4.96 37.43 6.78
CA SER A 388 -5.00 35.99 6.51
C SER A 388 -6.29 35.47 5.84
N LYS A 389 -7.32 36.32 5.62
CA LYS A 389 -8.66 35.89 5.15
C LYS A 389 -9.21 36.64 3.93
N GLY A 390 -8.40 36.69 2.86
CA GLY A 390 -8.87 36.80 1.47
C GLY A 390 -8.11 35.77 0.62
N ILE A 391 -8.71 35.02 -0.30
CA ILE A 391 -9.72 35.42 -1.29
C ILE A 391 -10.73 34.27 -1.57
N CYS A 392 -11.98 34.67 -1.94
CA CYS A 392 -13.11 33.83 -2.38
C CYS A 392 -13.85 33.02 -1.27
N TYR A 393 -15.14 32.68 -1.39
CA TYR A 393 -16.12 32.95 -2.46
C TYR A 393 -17.55 33.17 -1.91
N GLU A 394 -18.40 33.76 -2.77
CA GLU A 394 -19.88 33.78 -2.83
C GLU A 394 -20.76 33.64 -1.57
N HIS A 395 -21.45 34.75 -1.26
CA HIS A 395 -22.86 34.87 -0.83
C HIS A 395 -23.46 33.88 0.21
N THR A 396 -23.77 34.40 1.40
CA THR A 396 -25.14 34.88 1.75
C THR A 396 -25.17 35.63 3.10
N VAL A 397 -26.25 36.39 3.39
CA VAL A 397 -26.33 37.33 4.52
C VAL A 397 -27.21 36.82 5.66
N LYS A 398 -26.72 36.92 6.92
CA LYS A 398 -27.51 37.22 8.13
C LYS A 398 -26.59 37.69 9.30
N PRO A 399 -27.11 38.43 10.30
CA PRO A 399 -26.31 39.30 11.17
C PRO A 399 -25.91 38.69 12.54
N LEU A 400 -25.11 39.45 13.30
CA LEU A 400 -24.58 39.12 14.63
C LEU A 400 -25.67 39.11 15.75
N PRO A 401 -25.43 38.41 16.89
CA PRO A 401 -26.30 38.46 18.07
C PRO A 401 -26.27 39.81 18.79
N ILE A 402 -27.39 40.20 19.40
CA ILE A 402 -27.64 41.53 20.00
C ILE A 402 -27.41 41.47 21.52
N GLU A 403 -26.25 40.98 21.93
CA GLU A 403 -25.97 40.64 23.35
C GLU A 403 -25.03 41.64 24.07
N SER A 404 -24.40 42.55 23.31
CA SER A 404 -23.50 43.59 23.85
C SER A 404 -24.15 44.97 24.05
N LEU A 405 -25.46 45.12 23.81
CA LEU A 405 -26.16 46.41 23.84
C LEU A 405 -27.28 46.52 24.90
N LEU A 406 -27.56 45.44 25.65
CA LEU A 406 -28.58 45.41 26.70
C LEU A 406 -28.00 44.70 27.94
N GLY A 407 -28.27 45.25 29.12
CA GLY A 407 -27.76 44.73 30.39
C GLY A 407 -28.36 43.38 30.82
N PRO A 408 -27.89 42.80 31.94
CA PRO A 408 -28.19 41.43 32.34
C PRO A 408 -29.70 41.13 32.43
N LEU A 409 -30.13 40.16 31.64
CA LEU A 409 -31.51 39.67 31.55
C LEU A 409 -31.86 38.77 32.76
N PRO A 410 -33.15 38.67 33.15
CA PRO A 410 -33.55 37.93 34.35
C PRO A 410 -33.39 36.41 34.19
N THR A 411 -32.51 35.81 34.99
CA THR A 411 -32.25 34.37 35.04
C THR A 411 -33.49 33.56 35.43
N ALA A 412 -33.63 32.33 34.93
CA ALA A 412 -34.80 31.46 35.14
C ALA A 412 -35.20 31.22 36.61
N ALA A 413 -34.27 31.31 37.57
CA ALA A 413 -34.56 31.27 39.00
C ALA A 413 -35.51 32.40 39.46
N SER A 414 -35.45 33.58 38.81
CA SER A 414 -36.30 34.74 39.08
C SER A 414 -37.74 34.58 38.57
N LEU A 415 -38.01 33.54 37.76
CA LEU A 415 -39.32 33.24 37.18
C LEU A 415 -39.96 31.96 37.74
N GLY A 416 -39.29 31.26 38.67
CA GLY A 416 -39.84 30.09 39.38
C GLY A 416 -40.04 28.81 38.56
N ILE A 417 -39.48 28.74 37.34
CA ILE A 417 -39.69 27.62 36.40
C ILE A 417 -38.61 26.51 36.52
N THR A 418 -37.89 26.47 37.64
CA THR A 418 -36.67 25.64 37.78
C THR A 418 -36.93 24.14 37.75
N ASP A 419 -38.11 23.69 38.18
CA ASP A 419 -38.34 22.27 38.45
C ASP A 419 -38.89 21.53 37.22
N SER A 420 -39.73 22.19 36.40
CA SER A 420 -40.11 21.66 35.07
C SER A 420 -38.92 21.51 34.13
N ILE A 421 -37.88 22.36 34.26
CA ILE A 421 -36.65 22.22 33.46
C ILE A 421 -35.85 20.98 33.88
N LYS A 422 -35.75 20.70 35.20
CA LYS A 422 -35.10 19.47 35.70
C LYS A 422 -35.84 18.20 35.25
N GLU A 423 -37.17 18.22 35.28
CA GLU A 423 -38.02 17.11 34.85
C GLU A 423 -37.80 16.79 33.36
N CYS A 424 -37.69 17.81 32.49
CA CYS A 424 -37.36 17.61 31.07
C CYS A 424 -35.93 17.09 30.82
N ILE A 425 -34.96 17.37 31.70
CA ILE A 425 -33.59 16.87 31.57
C ILE A 425 -33.50 15.40 32.00
N ALA A 426 -34.13 15.02 33.12
CA ALA A 426 -34.11 13.65 33.64
C ALA A 426 -34.68 12.61 32.66
N ILE A 427 -35.66 13.00 31.84
CA ILE A 427 -36.24 12.14 30.79
C ILE A 427 -35.21 11.76 29.71
N ASN A 428 -34.25 12.65 29.40
CA ASN A 428 -33.24 12.43 28.36
C ASN A 428 -32.08 11.53 28.79
N GLU A 429 -31.90 11.28 30.10
CA GLU A 429 -30.79 10.47 30.63
C GLU A 429 -31.13 8.97 30.67
N GLN A 430 -32.42 8.60 30.67
CA GLN A 430 -32.86 7.21 30.82
C GLN A 430 -32.83 6.37 29.52
N GLU A 431 -32.62 6.97 28.35
CA GLU A 431 -32.47 6.25 27.07
C GLU A 431 -31.00 6.01 26.65
N LYS A 432 -30.01 6.29 27.52
CA LYS A 432 -28.58 6.18 27.19
C LYS A 432 -27.72 5.27 28.08
N SER A 433 -28.34 4.44 28.92
CA SER A 433 -27.64 3.41 29.68
C SER A 433 -27.91 2.00 29.12
N ASP A 434 -27.25 1.61 28.02
CA ASP A 434 -26.83 0.22 27.82
C ASP A 434 -25.82 0.01 26.67
N ASN A 435 -24.72 -0.66 27.01
CA ASN A 435 -23.67 -1.27 26.15
C ASN A 435 -22.72 -0.39 25.29
N ALA A 436 -21.43 -0.60 25.58
CA ALA A 436 -20.21 -0.27 24.83
C ALA A 436 -19.83 1.23 24.66
N GLY A 437 -18.56 1.61 24.85
CA GLY A 437 -17.40 0.76 25.17
C GLY A 437 -16.10 1.25 24.54
N ASP A 438 -15.74 2.50 24.77
CA ASP A 438 -14.49 3.13 24.38
C ASP A 438 -13.40 2.96 25.44
N GLY A 439 -12.16 2.83 24.98
CA GLY A 439 -10.99 2.54 25.82
C GLY A 439 -10.00 3.69 25.84
N GLU A 440 -10.36 4.79 26.51
CA GLU A 440 -9.36 5.76 26.95
C GLU A 440 -8.66 5.24 28.22
N LEU A 441 -7.35 5.42 28.29
CA LEU A 441 -6.55 5.10 29.47
C LEU A 441 -6.50 6.34 30.36
N ASP A 442 -6.95 6.19 31.61
CA ASP A 442 -6.84 7.24 32.61
C ASP A 442 -5.37 7.48 32.97
N LEU A 443 -4.89 8.71 32.73
CA LEU A 443 -3.50 9.13 32.96
C LEU A 443 -3.34 9.98 34.24
N ASN A 444 -4.40 10.11 35.06
CA ASN A 444 -4.35 10.84 36.33
C ASN A 444 -3.52 10.08 37.38
N GLY A 445 -2.19 10.26 37.34
CA GLY A 445 -1.27 9.69 38.33
C GLY A 445 0.17 9.46 37.88
N ILE A 446 0.55 9.86 36.65
CA ILE A 446 1.95 9.86 36.22
C ILE A 446 2.60 11.18 36.66
N ASP A 447 3.72 11.11 37.39
CA ASP A 447 4.55 12.26 37.74
C ASP A 447 5.60 12.46 36.63
N ASP A 448 5.57 13.61 35.94
CA ASP A 448 6.50 13.92 34.85
C ASP A 448 7.98 13.85 35.31
N ASN A 449 8.25 14.11 36.60
CA ASN A 449 9.58 14.01 37.21
C ASN A 449 10.12 12.56 37.33
N GLU A 450 9.27 11.55 37.07
CA GLU A 450 9.68 10.16 36.91
C GLU A 450 9.96 9.81 35.44
N ILE A 451 9.23 10.41 34.48
CA ILE A 451 9.43 10.17 33.03
C ILE A 451 10.84 10.58 32.59
N ASP A 452 11.30 11.76 33.01
CA ASP A 452 12.63 12.29 32.65
C ASP A 452 13.79 11.38 33.10
N ARG A 453 13.58 10.50 34.08
CA ARG A 453 14.61 9.55 34.55
C ARG A 453 14.79 8.34 33.63
N TYR A 454 13.85 8.11 32.71
CA TYR A 454 13.92 7.05 31.70
C TYR A 454 14.36 7.59 30.33
N ILE A 455 14.58 8.90 30.18
CA ILE A 455 15.14 9.51 28.97
C ILE A 455 16.67 9.51 29.09
N LEU A 456 17.32 8.61 28.34
CA LEU A 456 18.78 8.57 28.24
C LEU A 456 19.32 9.83 27.55
N ASN A 457 20.27 10.51 28.18
CA ASN A 457 20.99 11.63 27.58
C ASN A 457 21.91 11.17 26.44
N GLU A 458 22.17 12.03 25.46
CA GLU A 458 22.98 11.75 24.25
C GLU A 458 24.44 11.33 24.51
N LYS A 459 24.89 11.26 25.76
CA LYS A 459 26.23 10.80 26.18
C LYS A 459 26.24 9.35 26.69
N GLU A 460 25.08 8.71 26.79
CA GLU A 460 24.91 7.32 27.24
C GLU A 460 24.08 6.46 26.25
N ALA A 461 23.99 6.89 24.99
CA ALA A 461 23.26 6.23 23.89
C ALA A 461 24.20 5.58 22.85
#